data_AF-A0A7X9HI31-F1
#
_entry.id   AF-A0A7X9HI31-F1
#
_cell.length_a   1.000
_cell.length_b   1.000
_cell.length_c   1.000
_cell.angle_alpha   90.00
_cell.angle_beta   90.00
_cell.angle_gamma   90.00
#
_symmetry.space_group_name_H-M   'P 1'
#
loop_
_entity.id
_entity.type
_entity.pdbx_description
1 polymer ?
#
loop_
_entity_poly.entity_id
_entity_poly.type
_entity_poly.pdbx_seq_one_letter_code
_entity_poly.pdbx_strand_id
1 'polypeptide(L)'
;MQKIIECVPNFSEGRDRRVIDEIASAISSVDGAYLLNVDPGKATNRTVITFAGAPEPVLEAAFRAVKKAMELIDMTKHHGEHP
;
A
#
# COMPACT_ATOMS: atom_id res chain seq x y z
N MET A 1 22.61 6.76 -15.35
CA MET A 1 21.61 5.75 -14.98
C MET A 1 20.51 6.44 -14.21
N GLN A 2 19.24 6.30 -14.62
CA GLN A 2 18.12 6.66 -13.75
C GLN A 2 18.06 5.65 -12.59
N LYS A 3 17.97 6.15 -11.35
CA LYS A 3 17.79 5.31 -10.16
C LYS A 3 16.31 4.94 -10.07
N ILE A 4 16.05 3.66 -9.82
CA ILE A 4 14.72 3.13 -9.57
C ILE A 4 14.72 2.49 -8.19
N ILE A 5 13.67 2.75 -7.40
CA ILE A 5 13.40 2.10 -6.13
C ILE A 5 12.08 1.33 -6.24
N GLU A 6 12.06 0.11 -5.73
CA GLU A 6 10.85 -0.64 -5.46
C GLU A 6 10.47 -0.47 -3.98
N CYS A 7 9.19 -0.20 -3.73
CA CYS A 7 8.61 -0.14 -2.39
C CYS A 7 7.50 -1.18 -2.28
N VAL A 8 7.56 -1.97 -1.20
CA VAL A 8 6.65 -3.10 -0.96
C VAL A 8 6.00 -2.96 0.42
N PRO A 9 5.20 -1.90 0.68
CA PRO A 9 4.50 -1.78 1.95
C PRO A 9 3.46 -2.88 2.15
N ASN A 10 3.20 -3.15 3.41
CA ASN A 10 2.28 -4.19 3.84
C ASN A 10 1.23 -3.55 4.76
N PHE A 11 -0.03 -3.65 4.36
CA PHE A 11 -1.15 -3.05 5.08
C PHE A 11 -1.97 -4.15 5.75
N SER A 12 -2.34 -3.93 7.02
CA SER A 12 -3.13 -4.84 7.86
C SER A 12 -4.63 -4.79 7.51
N GLU A 13 -4.93 -4.98 6.24
CA GLU A 13 -6.28 -5.15 5.68
C GLU A 13 -6.19 -6.06 4.46
N GLY A 14 -6.99 -7.13 4.40
CA GLY A 14 -7.00 -8.09 3.29
C GLY A 14 -8.40 -8.50 2.83
N ARG A 15 -9.45 -7.80 3.30
CA ARG A 15 -10.86 -8.17 3.16
C ARG A 15 -11.72 -7.03 2.63
N ASP A 16 -11.60 -5.83 3.19
CA ASP A 16 -12.31 -4.64 2.71
C ASP A 16 -11.61 -4.10 1.45
N ARG A 17 -12.20 -4.43 0.30
CA ARG A 17 -11.68 -4.02 -1.00
C ARG A 17 -11.68 -2.50 -1.18
N ARG A 18 -12.64 -1.78 -0.59
CA ARG A 18 -12.68 -0.31 -0.65
C ARG A 18 -11.46 0.29 0.02
N VAL A 19 -11.09 -0.20 1.20
CA VAL A 19 -9.91 0.28 1.94
C VAL A 19 -8.64 0.02 1.13
N ILE A 20 -8.50 -1.19 0.58
CA ILE A 20 -7.35 -1.57 -0.25
C ILE A 20 -7.24 -0.68 -1.50
N ASP A 21 -8.35 -0.47 -2.21
CA ASP A 21 -8.37 0.33 -3.43
C ASP A 21 -8.12 1.83 -3.14
N GLU A 22 -8.58 2.37 -2.01
CA GLU A 22 -8.28 3.74 -1.60
C GLU A 22 -6.78 3.95 -1.30
N ILE A 23 -6.13 2.98 -0.64
CA ILE A 23 -4.68 3.02 -0.37
C ILE A 23 -3.89 2.88 -1.68
N ALA A 24 -4.27 1.96 -2.57
CA ALA A 24 -3.64 1.80 -3.87
C ALA A 24 -3.80 3.06 -4.75
N SER A 25 -4.98 3.69 -4.71
CA SER A 25 -5.24 4.94 -5.42
C SER A 25 -4.37 6.10 -4.91
N ALA A 26 -4.09 6.15 -3.60
CA ALA A 26 -3.17 7.15 -3.04
C ALA A 26 -1.75 7.02 -3.62
N ILE A 27 -1.29 5.80 -3.88
CA ILE A 27 -0.01 5.52 -4.55
C ILE A 27 -0.06 5.98 -6.01
N SER A 28 -1.07 5.54 -6.76
CA SER A 28 -1.25 5.89 -8.18
C SER A 28 -1.50 7.39 -8.43
N SER A 29 -1.82 8.17 -7.39
CA SER A 29 -1.98 9.62 -7.48
C SER A 29 -0.66 10.41 -7.56
N VAL A 30 0.48 9.73 -7.40
CA VAL A 30 1.81 10.36 -7.40
C VAL A 30 2.49 10.14 -8.74
N ASP A 31 2.64 11.21 -9.51
CA ASP A 31 3.36 11.16 -10.79
C ASP A 31 4.79 10.64 -10.59
N GLY A 32 5.16 9.63 -11.37
CA GLY A 32 6.47 8.99 -11.30
C GLY A 32 6.58 7.82 -10.30
N ALA A 33 5.50 7.48 -9.60
CA ALA A 33 5.34 6.21 -8.89
C ALA A 33 4.33 5.31 -9.62
N TYR A 34 4.75 4.09 -9.95
CA TYR A 34 3.97 3.16 -10.75
C TYR A 34 3.54 1.97 -9.91
N LEU A 35 2.23 1.81 -9.73
CA LEU A 35 1.65 0.64 -9.08
C LEU A 35 1.89 -0.59 -9.96
N LEU A 36 2.54 -1.60 -9.40
CA LEU A 36 2.91 -2.84 -10.09
C LEU A 36 2.01 -4.01 -9.70
N ASN A 37 1.67 -4.13 -8.42
CA ASN A 37 0.83 -5.21 -7.92
C ASN A 37 0.05 -4.82 -6.65
N VAL A 38 -1.10 -5.44 -6.45
CA VAL A 38 -1.90 -5.39 -5.22
C VAL A 38 -2.36 -6.82 -4.91
N ASP A 39 -1.79 -7.42 -3.85
CA ASP A 39 -2.01 -8.81 -3.48
C ASP A 39 -2.65 -8.93 -2.09
N PRO A 40 -3.99 -9.00 -2.01
CA PRO A 40 -4.71 -9.12 -0.75
C PRO A 40 -4.86 -10.59 -0.32
N GLY A 41 -4.38 -10.90 0.88
CA GLY A 41 -4.61 -12.18 1.54
C GLY A 41 -5.78 -12.12 2.51
N LYS A 42 -6.90 -12.78 2.19
CA LYS A 42 -8.12 -12.79 3.03
C LYS A 42 -7.92 -13.44 4.40
N ALA A 43 -7.17 -14.56 4.43
CA ALA A 43 -6.87 -15.32 5.65
C ALA A 43 -5.84 -14.61 6.53
N THR A 44 -4.76 -14.13 5.92
CA THR A 44 -3.73 -13.30 6.58
C THR A 44 -4.23 -11.92 6.98
N ASN A 45 -5.36 -11.47 6.43
CA ASN A 45 -5.91 -10.13 6.56
C ASN A 45 -4.88 -9.03 6.24
N ARG A 46 -4.02 -9.28 5.26
CA ARG A 46 -2.90 -8.41 4.91
C ARG A 46 -2.84 -8.24 3.40
N THR A 47 -2.58 -7.03 2.95
CA THR A 47 -2.35 -6.72 1.55
C THR A 47 -0.91 -6.27 1.33
N VAL A 48 -0.23 -6.93 0.40
CA VAL A 48 1.06 -6.50 -0.11
C VAL A 48 0.80 -5.60 -1.32
N ILE A 49 1.30 -4.37 -1.29
CA ILE A 49 1.23 -3.48 -2.44
C ILE A 49 2.65 -3.25 -2.95
N THR A 50 2.89 -3.45 -4.24
CA THR A 50 4.19 -3.25 -4.89
C THR A 50 4.11 -2.09 -5.85
N PHE A 51 5.02 -1.14 -5.73
CA PHE A 51 5.17 -0.04 -6.68
C PHE A 51 6.63 0.36 -6.84
N ALA A 52 6.98 0.96 -7.98
CA ALA A 52 8.34 1.39 -8.27
C ALA A 52 8.39 2.73 -9.00
N GLY A 53 9.54 3.40 -8.93
CA GLY A 53 9.72 4.71 -9.54
C GLY A 53 11.03 5.37 -9.15
N ALA A 54 11.15 6.67 -9.44
CA ALA A 54 12.26 7.47 -8.93
C ALA A 54 12.18 7.60 -7.40
N PRO A 55 13.32 7.81 -6.70
CA PRO A 55 13.34 7.81 -5.23
C PRO A 55 12.33 8.75 -4.57
N GLU A 56 12.22 10.00 -5.06
CA GLU A 56 11.36 11.03 -4.48
C GLU A 56 9.86 10.75 -4.70
N PRO A 57 9.38 10.42 -5.91
CA PRO A 57 8.00 9.96 -6.11
C PRO A 57 7.63 8.72 -5.28
N VAL A 58 8.53 7.74 -5.17
CA VAL A 58 8.26 6.52 -4.38
C VAL A 58 8.11 6.85 -2.89
N LEU A 59 8.94 7.75 -2.36
CA LEU A 59 8.83 8.22 -0.98
C LEU A 59 7.49 8.92 -0.73
N GLU A 60 7.08 9.84 -1.61
CA GLU A 60 5.81 10.55 -1.50
C GLU A 60 4.61 9.59 -1.61
N ALA A 61 4.65 8.63 -2.53
CA ALA A 61 3.62 7.61 -2.69
C ALA A 61 3.49 6.73 -1.43
N ALA A 62 4.62 6.31 -0.85
CA ALA A 62 4.63 5.57 0.42
C ALA A 62 4.01 6.39 1.56
N PHE A 63 4.35 7.68 1.67
CA PHE A 63 3.80 8.56 2.70
C PHE A 63 2.28 8.73 2.56
N ARG A 64 1.78 8.97 1.35
CA ARG A 64 0.34 9.09 1.08
C ARG A 64 -0.42 7.80 1.37
N ALA A 65 0.15 6.66 0.99
CA ALA A 65 -0.42 5.34 1.27
C ALA A 65 -0.57 5.09 2.77
N VAL A 66 0.48 5.37 3.56
CA VAL A 66 0.45 5.25 5.02
C VAL A 66 -0.56 6.22 5.63
N LYS A 67 -0.59 7.48 5.20
CA LYS A 67 -1.57 8.45 5.68
C LYS A 67 -3.01 7.97 5.43
N LYS A 68 -3.29 7.49 4.22
CA LYS A 68 -4.61 6.95 3.87
C LYS A 68 -4.96 5.71 4.70
N ALA A 69 -4.00 4.81 4.92
CA ALA A 69 -4.18 3.64 5.77
C ALA A 69 -4.51 4.02 7.21
N MET A 70 -3.86 5.05 7.77
CA MET A 70 -4.14 5.53 9.14
C MET A 70 -5.57 6.10 9.30
N GLU A 71 -6.17 6.61 8.22
CA GLU A 71 -7.55 7.11 8.24
C GLU A 71 -8.59 5.98 8.18
N LEU A 72 -8.21 4.82 7.62
CA LEU A 72 -9.15 3.76 7.24
C LEU A 72 -9.03 2.47 8.07
N ILE A 73 -7.83 2.16 8.57
CA ILE A 73 -7.54 0.90 9.26
C ILE A 73 -7.55 1.13 10.77
N ASP A 74 -8.51 0.48 11.45
CA ASP A 74 -8.58 0.42 12.90
C ASP A 74 -7.86 -0.84 13.40
N MET A 75 -6.62 -0.68 13.83
CA MET A 75 -5.80 -1.78 14.33
C MET A 75 -6.36 -2.45 15.60
N THR A 76 -7.26 -1.80 16.36
CA THR A 76 -7.88 -2.42 17.54
C THR A 76 -8.86 -3.54 17.19
N LYS A 77 -9.33 -3.58 15.94
CA LYS A 77 -10.24 -4.59 15.41
C LYS A 77 -9.56 -5.56 14.44
N HIS A 78 -8.29 -5.33 14.13
CA HIS A 78 -7.57 -6.13 13.17
C HIS A 78 -7.26 -7.53 13.74
N HIS A 79 -7.53 -8.58 12.96
CA HIS A 79 -7.09 -9.95 13.23
C HIS A 79 -6.87 -10.71 11.92
N GLY A 80 -5.78 -11.46 11.83
CA GLY A 80 -5.40 -12.28 10.68
C GLY A 80 -4.47 -13.42 11.08
N GLU A 81 -4.22 -14.35 10.17
CA GLU A 81 -3.30 -15.48 10.40
C GLU A 81 -1.82 -15.11 10.30
N HIS A 82 -1.51 -13.92 9.77
CA HIS A 82 -0.14 -13.42 9.71
C HIS A 82 0.25 -12.75 11.05
N PRO A 83 1.46 -12.99 11.58
CA PRO A 83 1.96 -12.32 12.80
C PRO A 83 2.09 -10.81 12.64
#